data_AF-A0AAV3QXY4-F1
#
_entry.id   AF-A0AAV3QXY4-F1
#
_cell.length_a   1.000
_cell.length_b   1.000
_cell.length_c   1.000
_cell.angle_alpha   90.00
_cell.angle_beta   90.00
_cell.angle_gamma   90.00
#
_symmetry.space_group_name_H-M   'P 1'
#
loop_
_entity.id
_entity.type
_entity.pdbx_description
1 polymer ?
#
loop_
_entity_poly.entity_id
_entity_poly.type
_entity_poly.pdbx_seq_one_letter_code
_entity_poly.pdbx_strand_id
1 'polypeptide(L)'
;MYFNEYHSPKTWIEKARWIEGKGLGESFRSKLRRLCANTTVYHIWEARNLQIYEQKSVDADQIAAICITNIKDRVNSWRKIKKNRDN
;
A
#
# COMPACT_ATOMS: atom_id res chain seq x y z
N MET A 1 34.39 7.00 -11.55
CA MET A 1 33.95 5.59 -11.64
C MET A 1 32.47 5.57 -11.28
N TYR A 2 31.58 5.56 -12.28
CA TYR A 2 30.13 5.57 -12.04
C TYR A 2 29.69 4.15 -11.72
N PHE A 3 29.28 3.89 -10.48
CA PHE A 3 28.60 2.65 -10.11
C PHE A 3 27.19 2.68 -10.70
N ASN A 4 27.05 2.11 -11.89
CA ASN A 4 25.75 1.76 -12.44
C ASN A 4 25.31 0.46 -11.75
N GLU A 5 24.73 0.59 -10.56
CA GLU A 5 24.09 -0.55 -9.87
C GLU A 5 22.86 -0.96 -10.69
N TYR A 6 23.08 -1.87 -11.63
CA TYR A 6 22.02 -2.74 -12.15
C TYR A 6 21.49 -3.54 -10.96
N HIS A 7 20.54 -2.97 -10.21
CA HIS A 7 19.76 -3.74 -9.25
C HIS A 7 18.99 -4.77 -10.05
N SER A 8 19.44 -6.03 -9.98
CA SER A 8 18.63 -7.19 -10.32
C SER A 8 17.21 -6.98 -9.77
N PRO A 9 16.15 -7.19 -10.57
CA PRO A 9 14.79 -7.01 -10.09
C PRO A 9 14.59 -7.86 -8.84
N LYS A 10 14.40 -7.19 -7.70
CA LYS A 10 14.16 -7.84 -6.42
C LYS A 10 13.07 -8.88 -6.57
N THR A 11 13.33 -10.08 -6.08
CA THR A 11 12.35 -11.14 -5.92
C THR A 11 11.18 -10.66 -5.08
N TRP A 12 10.02 -11.32 -5.19
CA TRP A 12 8.85 -11.00 -4.36
C TRP A 12 9.16 -11.04 -2.87
N ILE A 13 10.01 -11.99 -2.43
CA ILE A 13 10.43 -12.13 -1.03
C ILE A 13 11.25 -10.91 -0.58
N GLU A 14 12.18 -10.44 -1.42
CA GLU A 14 12.97 -9.24 -1.10
C GLU A 14 12.13 -7.97 -1.07
N LYS A 15 11.13 -7.87 -1.94
CA LYS A 15 10.15 -6.76 -1.92
C LYS A 15 9.30 -6.80 -0.65
N ALA A 16 8.81 -7.97 -0.25
CA ALA A 16 8.02 -8.15 0.97
C ALA A 16 8.85 -7.76 2.21
N ARG A 17 10.07 -8.31 2.34
CA ARG A 17 10.99 -7.95 3.43
C ARG A 17 11.34 -6.47 3.45
N TRP A 18 11.50 -5.85 2.29
CA TRP A 18 11.73 -4.40 2.20
C TRP A 18 10.52 -3.60 2.68
N ILE A 19 9.30 -3.99 2.32
CA ILE A 19 8.07 -3.36 2.81
C ILE A 19 7.95 -3.52 4.32
N GLU A 20 8.17 -4.72 4.86
CA GLU A 20 8.18 -4.99 6.30
C GLU A 20 9.19 -4.09 7.02
N GLY A 21 10.45 -4.10 6.57
CA GLY A 21 11.52 -3.30 7.18
C GLY A 21 11.28 -1.78 7.11
N LYS A 22 10.73 -1.26 5.99
CA LYS A 22 10.41 0.17 5.85
C LYS A 22 9.10 0.59 6.51
N GLY A 23 8.27 -0.38 6.90
CA GLY A 23 7.05 -0.19 7.67
C GLY A 23 7.29 -0.08 9.18
N LEU A 24 8.49 -0.42 9.67
CA LEU A 24 8.84 -0.30 11.09
C LEU A 24 8.95 1.19 11.50
N GLY A 25 8.38 1.51 12.67
CA GLY A 25 8.41 2.86 13.28
C GLY A 25 7.10 3.65 13.20
N GLU A 26 7.02 4.73 13.98
CA GLU A 26 5.79 5.50 14.17
C GLU A 26 5.71 6.81 13.38
N SER A 27 6.71 7.07 12.55
CA SER A 27 6.73 8.24 11.66
C SER A 27 5.54 8.21 10.69
N PHE A 28 5.10 9.40 10.24
CA PHE A 28 4.05 9.50 9.20
C PHE A 28 4.40 8.68 7.96
N ARG A 29 5.67 8.69 7.52
CA ARG A 29 6.14 7.92 6.37
C ARG A 29 6.05 6.40 6.61
N SER A 30 6.40 5.93 7.79
CA SER A 30 6.26 4.50 8.16
C SER A 30 4.79 4.07 8.17
N LYS A 31 3.92 4.88 8.79
CA LYS A 31 2.46 4.67 8.81
C LYS A 31 1.86 4.65 7.42
N LEU A 32 2.24 5.59 6.56
CA LEU A 32 1.78 5.67 5.18
C LEU A 32 2.21 4.43 4.38
N ARG A 33 3.46 3.98 4.51
CA ARG A 33 3.94 2.76 3.83
C ARG A 33 3.17 1.51 4.26
N ARG A 34 2.94 1.33 5.57
CA ARG A 34 2.11 0.23 6.09
C ARG A 34 0.70 0.28 5.52
N LEU A 35 0.10 1.46 5.51
CA LEU A 35 -1.23 1.67 4.95
C LEU A 35 -1.27 1.28 3.46
N CYS A 36 -0.34 1.79 2.64
CA CYS A 36 -0.29 1.45 1.22
C CYS A 36 -0.15 -0.07 1.02
N ALA A 37 0.79 -0.70 1.71
CA ALA A 37 1.02 -2.14 1.58
C ALA A 37 -0.22 -2.97 1.97
N ASN A 38 -0.82 -2.68 3.12
CA ASN A 38 -1.99 -3.40 3.61
C ASN A 38 -3.20 -3.20 2.68
N THR A 39 -3.45 -1.97 2.22
CA THR A 39 -4.54 -1.67 1.29
C THR A 39 -4.36 -2.41 -0.04
N THR A 40 -3.14 -2.41 -0.59
CA THR A 40 -2.86 -3.14 -1.84
C THR A 40 -3.05 -4.65 -1.68
N VAL A 41 -2.49 -5.25 -0.63
CA VAL A 41 -2.64 -6.69 -0.39
C VAL A 41 -4.11 -7.07 -0.19
N TYR A 42 -4.86 -6.28 0.58
CA TYR A 42 -6.27 -6.51 0.83
C TYR A 42 -7.09 -6.51 -0.47
N HIS A 43 -6.98 -5.47 -1.31
CA HIS A 43 -7.80 -5.40 -2.52
C HIS A 43 -7.39 -6.39 -3.62
N ILE A 44 -6.11 -6.78 -3.67
CA ILE A 44 -5.69 -7.88 -4.54
C ILE A 44 -6.31 -9.20 -4.07
N TRP A 45 -6.28 -9.48 -2.76
CA TRP A 45 -6.90 -10.67 -2.19
C TRP A 45 -8.42 -10.69 -2.42
N GLU A 46 -9.09 -9.56 -2.20
CA GLU A 46 -10.53 -9.39 -2.44
C GLU A 46 -10.87 -9.60 -3.93
N ALA A 47 -10.12 -9.01 -4.86
CA ALA A 47 -10.32 -9.20 -6.28
C ALA A 47 -10.14 -10.66 -6.72
N ARG A 48 -9.15 -11.37 -6.16
CA ARG A 48 -8.98 -12.81 -6.41
C ARG A 48 -10.17 -13.62 -5.89
N ASN A 49 -10.69 -13.29 -4.72
CA ASN A 49 -11.86 -13.97 -4.17
C ASN A 49 -13.11 -13.72 -5.01
N LEU A 50 -13.34 -12.49 -5.46
CA LEU A 50 -14.44 -12.16 -6.37
C LEU A 50 -14.35 -12.96 -7.67
N GLN A 51 -13.15 -13.12 -8.22
CA GLN A 51 -12.94 -13.92 -9.42
C GLN A 51 -13.23 -15.40 -9.18
N ILE A 52 -12.75 -15.97 -8.06
CA ILE A 52 -12.86 -17.41 -7.77
C ILE A 52 -14.30 -17.78 -7.38
N TYR A 53 -14.92 -17.02 -6.49
CA TYR A 53 -16.19 -17.40 -5.85
C TYR A 53 -17.41 -16.76 -6.52
N GLU A 54 -17.26 -15.58 -7.14
CA GLU A 54 -18.37 -14.86 -7.78
C GLU A 54 -18.25 -14.80 -9.31
N GLN A 55 -17.17 -15.34 -9.89
CA GLN A 55 -16.84 -15.22 -11.32
C GLN A 55 -16.80 -13.77 -11.84
N LYS A 56 -16.53 -12.82 -10.94
CA LYS A 56 -16.39 -11.40 -11.28
C LYS A 56 -14.92 -11.05 -11.45
N SER A 57 -14.53 -10.73 -12.68
CA SER A 57 -13.21 -10.16 -12.95
C SER A 57 -13.20 -8.68 -12.57
N VAL A 58 -12.20 -8.26 -11.80
CA VAL A 58 -11.94 -6.86 -11.49
C VAL A 58 -10.68 -6.44 -12.22
N ASP A 59 -10.75 -5.29 -12.88
CA ASP A 59 -9.61 -4.76 -13.61
C ASP A 59 -8.51 -4.23 -12.67
N ALA A 60 -7.25 -4.39 -13.09
CA ALA A 60 -6.11 -4.01 -12.26
C ALA A 60 -6.04 -2.50 -12.02
N ASP A 61 -6.43 -1.67 -13.00
CA ASP A 61 -6.43 -0.21 -12.86
C ASP A 61 -7.56 0.23 -11.92
N GLN A 62 -8.69 -0.49 -11.91
CA GLN A 62 -9.76 -0.28 -10.93
C GLN A 62 -9.28 -0.58 -9.50
N ILE A 63 -8.57 -1.69 -9.29
CA ILE A 63 -7.98 -2.04 -7.99
C ILE A 63 -7.00 -0.95 -7.54
N ALA A 64 -6.14 -0.46 -8.44
CA ALA A 64 -5.21 0.61 -8.15
C ALA A 64 -5.94 1.92 -7.77
N ALA A 65 -6.98 2.29 -8.50
CA ALA A 65 -7.80 3.47 -8.21
C ALA A 65 -8.47 3.40 -6.83
N ILE A 66 -9.05 2.24 -6.48
CA ILE A 66 -9.66 1.99 -5.17
C ILE A 66 -8.60 2.13 -4.06
N CYS A 67 -7.43 1.52 -4.25
CA CYS A 67 -6.33 1.64 -3.29
C CYS A 67 -5.95 3.10 -3.04
N ILE A 68 -5.76 3.88 -4.11
CA ILE A 68 -5.37 5.29 -4.03
C ILE A 68 -6.43 6.10 -3.27
N THR A 69 -7.71 5.90 -3.57
CA THR A 69 -8.82 6.59 -2.90
C THR A 69 -8.85 6.26 -1.41
N ASN A 70 -8.80 4.97 -1.05
CA ASN A 70 -8.82 4.53 0.35
C ASN A 70 -7.63 5.07 1.14
N ILE A 71 -6.43 5.10 0.53
CA ILE A 71 -5.24 5.70 1.15
C ILE A 71 -5.43 7.20 1.36
N LYS A 72 -5.94 7.94 0.36
CA LYS A 72 -6.19 9.38 0.45
C LYS A 72 -7.17 9.70 1.57
N ASP A 73 -8.29 8.99 1.65
CA ASP A 73 -9.31 9.22 2.67
C ASP A 73 -8.78 8.95 4.07
N ARG A 74 -8.01 7.87 4.24
CA ARG A 74 -7.39 7.55 5.53
C ARG A 74 -6.36 8.60 5.94
N VAL A 75 -5.50 9.05 5.03
CA VAL A 75 -4.53 10.12 5.31
C VAL A 75 -5.24 11.43 5.67
N ASN A 76 -6.32 11.78 4.98
CA ASN A 76 -7.14 12.96 5.29
C ASN A 76 -7.76 12.87 6.68
N SER A 77 -8.23 11.69 7.11
CA SER A 77 -8.72 11.48 8.48
C SER A 77 -7.64 11.73 9.54
N TRP A 78 -6.39 11.33 9.30
CA TRP A 78 -5.29 11.59 10.24
C TRP A 78 -5.03 13.09 10.41
N ARG A 79 -5.13 13.87 9.32
CA ARG A 79 -5.00 15.33 9.37
C ARG A 79 -6.13 15.98 10.18
N LYS A 80 -7.38 15.51 10.01
CA LYS A 80 -8.54 16.00 10.78
C LYS A 80 -8.38 15.73 12.27
N ILE A 81 -7.95 14.52 12.65
CA ILE A 81 -7.70 14.15 14.05
C ILE A 81 -6.62 15.04 14.67
N LYS A 82 -5.54 15.34 13.93
CA LYS A 82 -4.49 16.24 14.41
C LYS A 82 -5.03 17.65 14.66
N LYS A 83 -5.79 18.21 13.71
CA LYS A 83 -6.40 19.55 13.85
C LYS A 83 -7.31 19.65 15.07
N ASN A 84 -8.09 18.62 15.39
CA ASN A 84 -8.96 18.61 16.56
C ASN A 84 -8.22 18.47 17.91
N ARG A 85 -6.94 18.07 17.92
CA ARG A 85 -6.13 18.01 19.14
C ARG A 85 -5.40 19.32 19.43
N ASP A 86 -5.20 20.16 18.41
CA ASP A 86 -4.44 21.41 18.49
C ASP A 86 -5.36 22.64 18.76
N ASN A 87 -6.68 22.42 18.88
CA ASN A 87 -7.72 23.40 19.25
C ASN A 87 -8.24 23.12 20.65
#